data_AF-A0A348YCS0-F1
#
_entry.id   AF-A0A348YCS0-F1
#
_cell.length_a   1.000
_cell.length_b   1.000
_cell.length_c   1.000
_cell.angle_alpha   90.00
_cell.angle_beta   90.00
_cell.angle_gamma   90.00
#
_symmetry.space_group_name_H-M   'P 1'
#
loop_
_entity.id
_entity.type
_entity.pdbx_description
1 polymer ?
#
loop_
_entity_poly.entity_id
_entity_poly.type
_entity_poly.pdbx_seq_one_letter_code
_entity_poly.pdbx_strand_id
1 'polypeptide(L)'
;TAYLQDMQAHFEIEDTLIAHALAPYRASHSDVASVLDTLDGQHQQLYKLIDETERSQKPIDKEVTAAQVQALGTLLYDHIRFEERELYPMVEKYLTEAELDAVYAASPDSIKRADENR
;
A
#
# COMPACT_ATOMS: atom_id res chain seq x y z
N THR A 1 -2.27 4.22 17.63
CA THR A 1 -1.29 3.11 17.65
C THR A 1 -0.32 3.37 16.51
N ALA A 2 0.98 3.53 16.79
CA ALA A 2 1.98 3.93 15.78
C ALA A 2 1.96 3.02 14.52
N TYR A 3 1.79 1.71 14.71
CA TYR A 3 1.74 0.74 13.62
C TYR A 3 0.67 1.04 12.56
N LEU A 4 -0.56 1.39 12.96
CA LEU A 4 -1.64 1.69 11.99
C LEU A 4 -1.35 2.98 11.19
N GLN A 5 -0.65 3.93 11.80
CA GLN A 5 -0.24 5.17 11.15
C GLN A 5 0.88 4.92 10.14
N ASP A 6 1.86 4.08 10.49
CA ASP A 6 2.93 3.67 9.58
C ASP A 6 2.36 2.96 8.34
N MET A 7 1.33 2.12 8.55
CA MET A 7 0.61 1.45 7.47
C MET A 7 -0.14 2.42 6.55
N GLN A 8 -0.86 3.39 7.11
CA GLN A 8 -1.55 4.41 6.32
C GLN A 8 -0.57 5.22 5.46
N ALA A 9 0.59 5.57 6.02
CA ALA A 9 1.63 6.28 5.28
C ALA A 9 2.23 5.43 4.14
N HIS A 10 2.39 4.11 4.34
CA HIS A 10 2.81 3.18 3.28
C HIS A 10 1.82 3.17 2.12
N PHE A 11 0.53 2.94 2.40
CA PHE A 11 -0.51 2.92 1.36
C PHE A 11 -0.64 4.26 0.63
N GLU A 12 -0.48 5.38 1.33
CA GLU A 12 -0.55 6.71 0.71
C GLU A 12 0.56 6.91 -0.35
N ILE A 13 1.77 6.41 -0.10
CA ILE A 13 2.87 6.45 -1.09
C ILE A 13 2.50 5.59 -2.30
N GLU A 14 1.96 4.40 -2.09
CA GLU A 14 1.56 3.51 -3.18
C GLU A 14 0.44 4.09 -4.03
N ASP A 15 -0.61 4.62 -3.39
CA ASP A 15 -1.78 5.21 -4.05
C ASP A 15 -1.44 6.48 -4.83
N THR A 16 -0.54 7.31 -4.29
CA THR A 16 -0.29 8.65 -4.85
C THR A 16 0.95 8.72 -5.75
N LEU A 17 1.96 7.87 -5.50
CA LEU A 17 3.22 7.89 -6.24
C LEU A 17 3.33 6.69 -7.18
N ILE A 18 3.24 5.46 -6.67
CA ILE A 18 3.45 4.25 -7.49
C ILE A 18 2.31 4.07 -8.49
N ALA A 19 1.06 4.09 -8.03
CA ALA A 19 -0.10 3.93 -8.89
C ALA A 19 -0.17 5.04 -9.95
N HIS A 20 0.19 6.28 -9.59
CA HIS A 20 0.23 7.39 -10.52
C HIS A 20 1.34 7.22 -11.57
N ALA A 21 2.54 6.76 -11.19
CA ALA A 21 3.62 6.49 -12.12
C ALA A 21 3.25 5.37 -13.12
N LEU A 22 2.49 4.37 -12.70
CA LEU A 22 2.00 3.30 -13.57
C LEU A 22 0.76 3.68 -14.42
N ALA A 23 -0.01 4.69 -14.00
CA ALA A 23 -1.27 5.07 -14.66
C ALA A 23 -1.16 5.32 -16.19
N PRO A 24 -0.10 5.94 -16.73
CA PRO A 24 0.06 6.12 -18.17
C PRO A 24 0.07 4.81 -18.97
N TYR A 25 0.53 3.72 -18.36
CA TYR A 25 0.62 2.41 -19.02
C TYR A 25 -0.70 1.64 -19.00
N ARG A 26 -1.69 2.04 -18.18
CA ARG A 26 -2.96 1.35 -17.96
C ARG A 26 -3.77 1.12 -19.24
N ALA A 27 -3.78 2.09 -20.16
CA ALA A 27 -4.57 2.01 -21.39
C ALA A 27 -3.97 1.07 -22.44
N SER A 28 -2.64 0.90 -22.43
CA SER A 28 -1.90 0.11 -23.41
C SER A 28 -1.51 -1.28 -22.90
N HIS A 29 -1.57 -1.50 -21.57
CA HIS A 29 -1.12 -2.72 -20.92
C HIS A 29 -2.16 -3.22 -19.91
N SER A 30 -2.89 -4.28 -20.30
CA SER A 30 -3.96 -4.85 -19.48
C SER A 30 -3.46 -5.46 -18.16
N ASP A 31 -2.20 -5.92 -18.12
CA ASP A 31 -1.56 -6.41 -16.91
C ASP A 31 -1.34 -5.29 -15.90
N VAL A 32 -0.89 -4.11 -16.35
CA VAL A 32 -0.81 -2.90 -15.50
C VAL A 32 -2.20 -2.51 -14.98
N ALA A 33 -3.22 -2.53 -15.83
CA ALA A 33 -4.59 -2.24 -15.40
C ALA A 33 -5.07 -3.20 -14.30
N SER A 34 -4.84 -4.51 -14.48
CA SER A 34 -5.23 -5.53 -13.50
C SER A 34 -4.52 -5.36 -12.16
N VAL A 35 -3.22 -5.03 -12.17
CA VAL A 35 -2.45 -4.78 -10.94
C VAL A 35 -2.98 -3.53 -10.22
N LEU A 36 -3.22 -2.44 -10.93
CA LEU A 36 -3.76 -1.21 -10.32
C LEU A 36 -5.17 -1.40 -9.74
N ASP A 37 -6.03 -2.15 -10.43
CA ASP A 37 -7.38 -2.47 -9.94
C ASP A 37 -7.32 -3.36 -8.68
N THR A 38 -6.34 -4.27 -8.62
CA THR A 38 -6.13 -5.15 -7.45
C THR A 38 -5.60 -4.36 -6.25
N LEU A 39 -4.63 -3.47 -6.47
CA LEU A 39 -4.08 -2.58 -5.45
C LEU A 39 -5.18 -1.72 -4.80
N ASP A 40 -5.96 -1.00 -5.62
CA ASP A 40 -7.07 -0.16 -5.14
C ASP A 40 -8.10 -1.00 -4.36
N GLY A 41 -8.46 -2.18 -4.87
CA GLY A 41 -9.39 -3.08 -4.20
C GLY A 41 -8.88 -3.57 -2.83
N GLN A 42 -7.60 -3.90 -2.71
CA GLN A 42 -7.00 -4.33 -1.44
C GLN A 42 -6.90 -3.17 -0.44
N HIS A 43 -6.46 -1.99 -0.86
CA HIS A 43 -6.39 -0.79 -0.01
C HIS A 43 -7.76 -0.38 0.52
N GLN A 44 -8.80 -0.36 -0.33
CA GLN A 44 -10.16 -0.07 0.13
C GLN A 44 -10.65 -1.02 1.23
N GLN A 45 -10.31 -2.31 1.13
CA GLN A 45 -10.64 -3.31 2.16
C GLN A 45 -9.86 -3.06 3.46
N LEU A 46 -8.56 -2.78 3.34
CA LEU A 46 -7.68 -2.51 4.48
C LEU A 46 -8.08 -1.23 5.22
N TYR A 47 -8.31 -0.13 4.50
CA TYR A 47 -8.80 1.12 5.08
C TYR A 47 -10.12 0.94 5.82
N LYS A 48 -11.08 0.22 5.22
CA LYS A 48 -12.36 -0.08 5.87
C LYS A 48 -12.17 -0.84 7.18
N LEU A 49 -11.30 -1.85 7.20
CA LEU A 49 -11.06 -2.66 8.40
C LEU A 49 -10.32 -1.87 9.50
N ILE A 50 -9.36 -1.03 9.11
CA ILE A 50 -8.66 -0.10 10.02
C ILE A 50 -9.67 0.84 10.65
N ASP A 51 -10.52 1.50 9.84
CA ASP A 51 -11.56 2.40 10.31
C ASP A 51 -12.56 1.73 11.26
N GLU A 52 -12.98 0.49 10.95
CA GLU A 52 -13.89 -0.28 11.81
C GLU A 52 -13.23 -0.64 13.15
N THR A 53 -11.93 -0.91 13.14
CA THR A 53 -11.14 -1.20 14.34
C THR A 53 -10.93 0.06 15.18
N GLU A 54 -10.58 1.19 14.58
CA GLU A 54 -10.41 2.47 15.28
C GLU A 54 -11.74 3.02 15.83
N ARG A 55 -12.83 2.89 15.09
CA ARG A 55 -14.17 3.27 15.57
C ARG A 55 -14.63 2.40 16.74
N SER A 56 -14.24 1.14 16.79
CA SER A 56 -14.52 0.24 17.91
C SER A 56 -13.74 0.61 19.18
N GLN A 57 -12.68 1.41 19.08
CA GLN A 57 -11.85 1.86 20.21
C GLN A 57 -12.35 3.16 20.89
N LYS A 58 -13.43 3.80 20.42
CA LYS A 58 -14.09 4.94 21.10
C LYS A 58 -15.26 4.44 21.99
N PRO A 59 -15.51 5.03 23.17
CA PRO A 59 -15.97 4.27 24.34
C PRO A 59 -17.47 3.91 24.26
N ILE A 60 -17.77 2.60 24.30
CA ILE A 60 -18.35 1.81 25.42
C ILE A 60 -18.29 0.34 24.93
N ASP A 61 -17.43 -0.46 25.54
CA ASP A 61 -17.47 -1.95 25.52
C ASP A 61 -17.43 -2.71 24.17
N LYS A 62 -16.67 -2.26 23.16
CA LYS A 62 -16.32 -3.12 22.02
C LYS A 62 -14.87 -3.57 22.10
N GLU A 63 -14.66 -4.74 22.72
CA GLU A 63 -13.38 -5.45 22.66
C GLU A 63 -13.05 -5.83 21.21
N VAL A 64 -11.78 -5.66 20.82
CA VAL A 64 -11.26 -6.19 19.56
C VAL A 64 -11.33 -7.71 19.62
N THR A 65 -12.03 -8.32 18.67
CA THR A 65 -12.24 -9.78 18.63
C THR A 65 -11.09 -10.49 17.92
N ALA A 66 -10.85 -11.76 18.26
CA ALA A 66 -9.87 -12.61 17.56
C ALA A 66 -10.18 -12.71 16.05
N ALA A 67 -11.45 -12.69 15.67
CA ALA A 67 -11.87 -12.70 14.27
C ALA A 67 -11.45 -11.43 13.52
N GLN A 68 -11.54 -10.24 14.15
CA GLN A 68 -11.06 -8.99 13.56
C GLN A 68 -9.54 -8.99 13.36
N VAL A 69 -8.79 -9.48 14.36
CA VAL A 69 -7.33 -9.63 14.26
C VAL A 69 -6.95 -10.61 13.14
N GLN A 70 -7.66 -11.74 13.05
CA GLN A 70 -7.42 -12.74 11.99
C GLN A 70 -7.71 -12.16 10.60
N ALA A 71 -8.84 -11.45 10.43
CA ALA A 71 -9.21 -10.82 9.17
C ALA A 71 -8.15 -9.80 8.73
N LEU A 72 -7.67 -8.96 9.67
CA LEU A 72 -6.60 -8.01 9.38
C LEU A 72 -5.31 -8.74 8.98
N GLY A 73 -4.90 -9.75 9.75
CA GLY A 73 -3.70 -10.53 9.45
C GLY A 73 -3.74 -11.22 8.08
N THR A 74 -4.90 -11.75 7.68
CA THR A 74 -5.07 -12.34 6.35
C THR A 74 -4.98 -11.30 5.24
N LEU A 75 -5.69 -10.17 5.36
CA LEU A 75 -5.65 -9.12 4.34
C LEU A 75 -4.24 -8.55 4.17
N LEU A 76 -3.51 -8.32 5.27
CA LEU A 76 -2.13 -7.86 5.23
C LEU A 76 -1.20 -8.88 4.59
N TYR A 77 -1.36 -10.15 4.93
CA TYR A 77 -0.56 -11.21 4.33
C TYR A 77 -0.76 -11.28 2.82
N ASP A 78 -2.02 -11.28 2.37
CA ASP A 78 -2.34 -11.37 0.94
C ASP A 78 -1.87 -10.13 0.18
N HIS A 79 -2.01 -8.96 0.79
CA HIS A 79 -1.58 -7.69 0.22
C HIS A 79 -0.05 -7.59 0.04
N ILE A 80 0.72 -7.89 1.08
CA ILE A 80 2.20 -7.92 0.99
C ILE A 80 2.65 -8.93 -0.08
N ARG A 81 2.00 -10.09 -0.17
CA ARG A 81 2.33 -11.09 -1.19
C ARG A 81 2.01 -10.62 -2.60
N PHE A 82 0.92 -9.88 -2.77
CA PHE A 82 0.58 -9.25 -4.03
C PHE A 82 1.61 -8.17 -4.40
N GLU A 83 1.97 -7.30 -3.48
CA GLU A 83 2.98 -6.27 -3.72
C GLU A 83 4.32 -6.89 -4.20
N GLU A 84 4.84 -7.85 -3.42
CA GLU A 84 6.12 -8.52 -3.68
C GLU A 84 6.16 -9.27 -5.02
N ARG A 85 5.03 -9.87 -5.43
CA ARG A 85 4.99 -10.81 -6.57
C ARG A 85 4.44 -10.19 -7.85
N GLU A 86 3.67 -9.12 -7.73
CA GLU A 86 2.93 -8.55 -8.84
C GLU A 86 3.20 -7.05 -8.97
N LEU A 87 2.96 -6.25 -7.93
CA LEU A 87 3.11 -4.79 -8.02
C LEU A 87 4.57 -4.38 -8.28
N TYR A 88 5.51 -4.77 -7.42
CA TYR A 88 6.90 -4.34 -7.55
C TYR A 88 7.56 -4.88 -8.83
N PRO A 89 7.36 -6.14 -9.24
CA PRO A 89 7.80 -6.61 -10.55
C PRO A 89 7.18 -5.82 -11.72
N MET A 90 5.91 -5.37 -11.59
CA MET A 90 5.28 -4.50 -12.60
C MET A 90 5.96 -3.13 -12.66
N VAL A 91 6.24 -2.54 -11.49
CA VAL A 91 6.97 -1.29 -11.36
C VAL A 91 8.35 -1.38 -12.02
N GLU A 92 9.15 -2.40 -11.71
CA GLU A 92 10.47 -2.61 -12.31
C GLU A 92 10.42 -2.84 -13.82
N LYS A 93 9.36 -3.49 -14.32
CA LYS A 93 9.18 -3.78 -15.74
C LYS A 93 8.86 -2.53 -16.57
N TYR A 94 8.05 -1.62 -16.02
CA TYR A 94 7.50 -0.50 -16.77
C TYR A 94 8.13 0.85 -16.47
N LEU A 95 8.59 1.08 -15.24
CA LEU A 95 9.18 2.35 -14.87
C LEU A 95 10.68 2.38 -15.18
N THR A 96 11.10 3.49 -15.77
CA THR A 96 12.50 3.81 -15.97
C THR A 96 13.17 4.21 -14.65
N GLU A 97 14.50 4.15 -14.60
CA GLU A 97 15.27 4.62 -13.43
C GLU A 97 14.92 6.08 -13.07
N ALA A 98 14.72 6.95 -14.07
CA ALA A 98 14.33 8.33 -13.84
C ALA A 98 12.93 8.48 -13.21
N GLU A 99 11.98 7.62 -13.57
CA GLU A 99 10.64 7.59 -12.95
C GLU A 99 10.71 7.04 -11.52
N LEU A 100 11.53 6.01 -11.28
CA LEU A 100 11.78 5.47 -9.94
C LEU A 100 12.47 6.49 -9.02
N ASP A 101 13.45 7.21 -9.54
CA ASP A 101 14.12 8.31 -8.82
C ASP A 101 13.14 9.43 -8.48
N ALA A 102 12.20 9.74 -9.37
CA ALA A 102 11.15 10.73 -9.10
C ALA A 102 10.19 10.28 -7.99
N VAL A 103 9.79 8.99 -8.00
CA VAL A 103 9.01 8.40 -6.90
C VAL A 103 9.80 8.47 -5.59
N TYR A 104 11.06 8.06 -5.59
CA TYR A 104 11.92 8.12 -4.40
C TYR A 104 12.06 9.55 -3.88
N ALA A 105 12.32 10.53 -4.74
CA ALA A 105 12.46 11.93 -4.36
C ALA A 105 11.16 12.51 -3.75
N ALA A 106 9.99 12.12 -4.27
CA ALA A 106 8.69 12.56 -3.79
C ALA A 106 8.26 11.88 -2.47
N SER A 107 8.83 10.73 -2.13
CA SER A 107 8.54 10.04 -0.87
C SER A 107 8.96 10.85 0.37
N PRO A 108 8.30 10.65 1.52
CA PRO A 108 8.70 11.27 2.79
C PRO A 108 10.11 10.85 3.25
N ASP A 109 10.85 11.78 3.85
CA ASP A 109 12.21 11.49 4.36
C ASP A 109 12.23 10.44 5.48
N SER A 110 11.11 10.25 6.19
CA SER A 110 10.97 9.22 7.22
C SER A 110 11.10 7.79 6.69
N ILE A 111 10.85 7.57 5.39
CA ILE A 111 10.99 6.26 4.74
C ILE A 111 12.28 6.15 3.91
N LYS A 112 12.93 7.28 3.63
CA LYS A 112 14.22 7.31 2.94
C LYS A 112 15.30 6.88 3.92
N ARG A 113 16.11 5.89 3.52
CA ARG A 113 17.27 5.52 4.32
C ARG A 113 18.34 6.59 4.17
N ALA A 114 18.54 7.39 5.23
CA ALA A 114 19.58 8.41 5.27
C ALA A 114 21.02 7.85 5.15
N ASP A 115 21.20 6.54 5.43
CA ASP A 115 22.52 5.92 5.61
C ASP A 115 23.01 5.04 4.45
N GLU A 116 22.27 4.93 3.33
CA GLU A 116 22.80 4.28 2.13
C GLU A 116 23.63 5.29 1.30
N ASN A 117 24.72 5.76 1.89
CA ASN A 117 25.84 6.30 1.11
C ASN A 117 26.40 5.16 0.25
N ARG A 118 25.97 5.13 -1.02
CA ARG A 118 26.57 4.35 -2.11
C ARG A 118 28.04 4.66 -2.28
#